data_AF-A0AAY5KXX1-F1
#
_entry.id   AF-A0AAY5KXX1-F1
#
_cell.length_a   1.000
_cell.length_b   1.000
_cell.length_c   1.000
_cell.angle_alpha   90.00
_cell.angle_beta   90.00
_cell.angle_gamma   90.00
#
_symmetry.space_group_name_H-M   'P 1'
#
loop_
_entity.id
_entity.type
_entity.pdbx_description
1 polymer ?
#
loop_
_entity_poly.entity_id
_entity_poly.type
_entity_poly.pdbx_seq_one_letter_code
_entity_poly.pdbx_strand_id
1 'polypeptide(L)'
;MAPTIKKLLLETLEELVDNELKRFKWHLSEGVLEGFPHIKRSQLEKADRQDTVDKMVKTYGHEGAVEISLEILRRMNQNDLAEKLHGDRQTGNSL
;
A
#
# COMPACT_ATOMS: atom_id res chain seq x y z
N MET A 1 3.49 -21.34 5.71
CA MET A 1 2.31 -20.52 5.36
C MET A 1 2.82 -19.30 4.63
N ALA A 2 2.43 -19.09 3.38
CA ALA A 2 2.76 -17.85 2.67
C ALA A 2 2.03 -16.66 3.33
N PRO A 3 2.67 -15.49 3.48
CA PRO A 3 1.99 -14.31 3.96
C PRO A 3 0.87 -13.94 2.98
N THR A 4 -0.30 -13.58 3.51
CA THR A 4 -1.39 -13.05 2.66
C THR A 4 -1.00 -11.66 2.18
N ILE A 5 -1.53 -11.23 1.04
CA ILE A 5 -1.28 -9.89 0.50
C ILE A 5 -1.64 -8.78 1.50
N LYS A 6 -2.72 -8.96 2.28
CA LYS A 6 -3.05 -8.04 3.37
C LYS A 6 -1.96 -7.95 4.43
N LYS A 7 -1.41 -9.09 4.85
CA LYS A 7 -0.35 -9.13 5.85
C LYS A 7 0.91 -8.43 5.32
N LEU A 8 1.30 -8.74 4.08
CA LEU A 8 2.47 -8.12 3.45
C LEU A 8 2.35 -6.59 3.34
N LEU A 9 1.18 -6.11 2.91
CA LEU A 9 0.90 -4.67 2.85
C LEU A 9 0.92 -4.04 4.25
N LEU A 10 0.35 -4.72 5.25
CA LEU A 10 0.34 -4.23 6.63
C LEU A 10 1.77 -4.08 7.17
N GLU A 11 2.59 -5.12 7.05
CA GLU A 11 4.00 -5.10 7.46
C GLU A 11 4.76 -3.96 6.76
N THR A 12 4.46 -3.70 5.48
CA THR A 12 5.06 -2.57 4.75
C THR A 12 4.60 -1.21 5.30
N LEU A 13 3.33 -1.04 5.64
CA LEU A 13 2.82 0.21 6.22
C LEU A 13 3.26 0.42 7.68
N GLU A 14 3.60 -0.65 8.40
CA GLU A 14 4.17 -0.59 9.75
C GLU A 14 5.58 0.00 9.77
N GLU A 15 6.36 -0.18 8.69
CA GLU A 15 7.70 0.42 8.55
C GLU A 15 7.65 1.93 8.27
N LEU A 16 6.49 2.46 7.86
CA LEU A 16 6.30 3.90 7.62
C LEU A 16 6.05 4.62 8.94
N VAL A 17 6.77 5.72 9.20
CA VAL A 17 6.43 6.60 10.33
C VAL A 17 5.13 7.38 10.06
N ASP A 18 4.52 7.95 11.08
CA ASP A 18 3.18 8.53 10.96
C ASP A 18 3.06 9.65 9.90
N ASN A 19 4.11 10.46 9.73
CA ASN A 19 4.16 11.48 8.67
C ASN A 19 4.24 10.86 7.27
N GLU A 20 4.94 9.74 7.11
CA GLU A 20 5.02 9.00 5.85
C GLU A 20 3.69 8.31 5.55
N LEU A 21 3.08 7.67 6.55
CA LEU A 21 1.74 7.09 6.42
C LEU A 21 0.71 8.16 6.02
N LYS A 22 0.78 9.37 6.59
CA LYS A 22 -0.09 10.48 6.20
C LYS A 22 0.12 10.87 4.73
N ARG A 23 1.36 10.92 4.25
CA ARG A 23 1.68 11.17 2.83
C ARG A 23 1.19 10.04 1.93
N PHE A 24 1.36 8.79 2.35
CA PHE A 24 0.87 7.61 1.62
C PHE A 24 -0.66 7.68 1.43
N LYS A 25 -1.40 7.95 2.51
CA LYS A 25 -2.86 8.16 2.47
C LYS A 25 -3.26 9.36 1.62
N TRP A 26 -2.46 10.42 1.59
CA TRP A 26 -2.70 11.55 0.70
C TRP A 26 -2.60 11.15 -0.78
N HIS A 27 -1.57 10.38 -1.17
CA HIS A 27 -1.43 9.87 -2.54
C HIS A 27 -2.59 8.95 -2.97
N LEU A 28 -3.08 8.09 -2.08
CA LEU A 28 -4.28 7.28 -2.32
C LEU A 28 -5.53 8.14 -2.61
N SER A 29 -5.60 9.34 -2.03
CA SER A 29 -6.75 10.24 -2.16
C SER A 29 -6.71 11.18 -3.35
N GLU A 30 -5.51 11.57 -3.78
CA GLU A 30 -5.33 12.49 -4.92
C GLU A 30 -5.53 11.78 -6.27
N GLY A 31 -5.52 10.44 -6.30
CA GLY A 31 -5.67 9.69 -7.54
C GLY A 31 -4.49 9.92 -8.49
N VAL A 32 -3.28 10.12 -7.94
CA VAL A 32 -2.07 10.50 -8.70
C VAL A 32 -1.62 9.42 -9.70
N LEU A 33 -2.25 8.24 -9.66
CA LEU A 33 -1.92 7.07 -10.46
C LEU A 33 -3.02 6.86 -11.49
N GLU A 34 -2.72 7.24 -12.74
CA GLU A 34 -3.61 7.08 -13.87
C GLU A 34 -4.09 5.63 -13.98
N GLY A 35 -5.41 5.45 -14.14
CA GLY A 35 -6.03 4.13 -14.27
C GLY A 35 -6.51 3.50 -12.96
N PHE A 36 -6.21 4.08 -11.78
CA PHE A 36 -6.69 3.57 -10.50
C PHE A 36 -7.79 4.44 -9.88
N PRO A 37 -8.87 3.85 -9.34
CA PRO A 37 -9.88 4.59 -8.59
C PRO A 37 -9.30 5.32 -7.38
N HIS A 38 -9.67 6.57 -7.16
CA HIS A 38 -9.29 7.28 -5.92
C HIS A 38 -10.05 6.77 -4.68
N ILE A 39 -9.37 6.69 -3.54
CA ILE A 39 -10.03 6.46 -2.25
C ILE A 39 -10.32 7.82 -1.61
N LYS A 40 -11.60 8.11 -1.35
CA LYS A 40 -12.01 9.40 -0.78
C LYS A 40 -11.22 9.72 0.50
N ARG A 41 -10.67 10.93 0.58
CA ARG A 41 -9.89 11.41 1.74
C ARG A 41 -10.60 11.23 3.08
N SER A 42 -11.92 11.43 3.12
CA SER A 42 -12.74 11.22 4.33
C SER A 42 -12.69 9.78 4.87
N GLN A 43 -12.43 8.80 4.00
CA GLN A 43 -12.26 7.40 4.40
C GLN A 43 -10.86 7.10 4.95
N LEU A 44 -9.87 7.96 4.71
CA LEU A 44 -8.46 7.76 5.05
C LEU A 44 -7.97 8.64 6.20
N GLU A 45 -8.63 9.78 6.46
CA GLU A 45 -8.18 10.76 7.45
C GLU A 45 -7.92 10.13 8.83
N LYS A 46 -8.85 9.28 9.30
CA LYS A 46 -8.77 8.59 10.60
C LYS A 46 -8.40 7.11 10.48
N ALA A 47 -8.15 6.62 9.27
CA ALA A 47 -7.78 5.22 9.06
C ALA A 47 -6.39 4.95 9.63
N ASP A 48 -6.27 3.90 10.44
CA ASP A 48 -4.98 3.35 10.82
C ASP A 48 -4.36 2.52 9.68
N ARG A 49 -3.24 1.85 9.96
CA ARG A 49 -2.52 1.04 8.96
C ARG A 49 -3.37 -0.11 8.46
N GLN A 50 -4.08 -0.81 9.34
CA GLN A 50 -4.92 -1.95 8.98
C GLN A 50 -6.16 -1.51 8.19
N ASP A 51 -6.84 -0.45 8.65
CA ASP A 51 -7.96 0.16 7.93
C ASP A 51 -7.57 0.58 6.51
N THR A 52 -6.35 1.13 6.36
CA THR A 52 -5.82 1.58 5.07
C THR A 52 -5.61 0.39 4.13
N VAL A 53 -4.97 -0.69 4.61
CA VAL A 53 -4.80 -1.94 3.84
C VAL A 53 -6.14 -2.52 3.40
N ASP A 54 -7.12 -2.59 4.32
CA ASP A 54 -8.44 -3.13 4.01
C ASP A 54 -9.16 -2.30 2.93
N LYS A 55 -9.04 -0.98 2.98
CA LYS A 55 -9.60 -0.08 1.95
C LYS A 55 -8.89 -0.25 0.61
N MET A 56 -7.57 -0.42 0.61
CA MET A 56 -6.81 -0.64 -0.62
C MET A 56 -7.21 -1.96 -1.28
N VAL A 57 -7.21 -3.06 -0.53
CA VAL A 57 -7.59 -4.37 -1.08
C VAL A 57 -9.06 -4.38 -1.54
N LYS A 58 -9.95 -3.69 -0.83
CA LYS A 58 -11.35 -3.56 -1.24
C LYS A 58 -11.51 -2.76 -2.54
N THR A 59 -10.71 -1.71 -2.73
CA THR A 59 -10.81 -0.81 -3.90
C THR A 59 -10.10 -1.36 -5.13
N TYR A 60 -8.92 -1.96 -4.93
CA TYR A 60 -8.00 -2.32 -6.02
C TYR A 60 -7.85 -3.83 -6.22
N GLY A 61 -8.41 -4.65 -5.33
CA GLY A 61 -8.07 -6.07 -5.24
C GLY A 61 -6.67 -6.27 -4.66
N HIS A 62 -6.27 -7.54 -4.51
CA HIS A 62 -4.99 -7.90 -3.90
C HIS A 62 -3.80 -7.42 -4.76
N GLU A 63 -3.75 -7.77 -6.04
CA GLU A 63 -2.65 -7.37 -6.93
C GLU A 63 -2.59 -5.85 -7.12
N GLY A 64 -3.73 -5.21 -7.39
CA GLY A 64 -3.79 -3.76 -7.56
C GLY A 64 -3.38 -3.00 -6.29
N ALA A 65 -3.67 -3.55 -5.10
CA ALA A 65 -3.22 -2.97 -3.84
C ALA A 65 -1.70 -3.07 -3.65
N VAL A 66 -1.03 -4.08 -4.21
CA VAL A 66 0.44 -4.13 -4.21
C VAL A 66 1.02 -3.16 -5.22
N GLU A 67 0.50 -3.15 -6.45
CA GLU A 67 0.96 -2.25 -7.52
C GLU A 67 0.88 -0.78 -7.12
N ILE A 68 -0.27 -0.36 -6.57
CA ILE A 68 -0.47 1.02 -6.10
C ILE A 68 0.50 1.37 -4.95
N SER A 69 0.79 0.40 -4.07
CA SER A 69 1.70 0.62 -2.94
C SER A 69 3.12 0.85 -3.41
N LEU A 70 3.61 0.02 -4.33
CA LEU A 70 4.95 0.14 -4.90
C LEU A 70 5.17 1.52 -5.53
N GLU A 71 4.19 1.96 -6.31
CA GLU A 71 4.26 3.23 -7.01
C GLU A 71 4.20 4.43 -6.05
N ILE A 72 3.34 4.40 -5.03
CA ILE A 72 3.29 5.44 -4.00
C ILE A 72 4.59 5.50 -3.20
N LEU A 73 5.13 4.35 -2.77
CA LEU A 73 6.39 4.27 -2.03
C LEU A 73 7.53 4.89 -2.84
N ARG A 74 7.64 4.57 -4.14
CA ARG A 74 8.62 5.17 -5.05
C ARG A 74 8.48 6.69 -5.14
N ARG A 75 7.25 7.20 -5.27
CA ARG A 75 6.98 8.66 -5.28
C ARG A 75 7.33 9.37 -3.98
N MET A 76 7.25 8.65 -2.87
CA MET A 76 7.65 9.16 -1.56
C MET A 76 9.16 9.03 -1.29
N ASN A 77 9.94 8.52 -2.26
CA ASN A 77 11.35 8.15 -2.13
C ASN A 77 11.62 7.00 -1.12
N GLN A 78 10.61 6.18 -0.81
CA GLN A 78 10.71 4.98 0.02
C GLN A 78 11.08 3.77 -0.86
N ASN A 79 12.16 3.90 -1.63
CA ASN A 79 12.54 2.92 -2.64
C ASN A 79 12.93 1.56 -2.02
N ASP A 80 13.62 1.57 -0.87
CA ASP A 80 14.02 0.34 -0.19
C ASP A 80 12.81 -0.48 0.27
N LEU A 81 11.76 0.18 0.79
CA LEU A 81 10.50 -0.47 1.14
C LEU A 81 9.75 -0.99 -0.07
N ALA A 82 9.78 -0.24 -1.19
CA ALA A 82 9.18 -0.71 -2.44
C ALA A 82 9.85 -1.99 -2.96
N GLU A 83 11.19 -2.04 -2.95
CA GLU A 83 11.93 -3.22 -3.41
C GLU A 83 11.74 -4.42 -2.46
N LYS A 84 11.69 -4.18 -1.14
CA LYS A 84 11.33 -5.22 -0.15
C LYS A 84 9.94 -5.81 -0.43
N LEU A 85 8.93 -4.95 -0.56
CA LEU A 85 7.56 -5.36 -0.89
C LEU A 85 7.49 -6.17 -2.21
N HIS A 86 8.24 -5.74 -3.22
CA HIS A 86 8.29 -6.42 -4.51
C HIS A 86 8.93 -7.82 -4.40
N GLY A 87 10.03 -7.96 -3.66
CA GLY A 87 10.70 -9.23 -3.41
C GLY A 87 9.87 -10.20 -2.56
N ASP A 88 9.21 -9.69 -1.53
CA ASP A 88 8.37 -10.49 -0.63
C ASP A 88 7.14 -11.07 -1.37
N ARG A 89 6.57 -10.32 -2.34
CA ARG A 89 5.53 -10.84 -3.23
C ARG A 89 6.01 -12.05 -4.05
N GLN A 90 7.22 -11.99 -4.60
CA GLN A 90 7.76 -13.06 -5.46
C GLN A 90 8.13 -14.32 -4.67
N THR A 91 8.62 -14.13 -3.44
CA THR A 91 9.00 -15.24 -2.55
C THR A 91 7.78 -16.04 -2.08
N GLY A 92 6.60 -15.42 -2.00
CA GLY A 92 5.33 -16.09 -1.67
C GLY A 92 4.74 -16.95 -2.80
N ASN A 93 5.20 -16.77 -4.04
CA ASN A 93 4.66 -17.44 -5.24
C ASN A 93 5.51 -18.63 -5.71
N SER A 94 6.53 -19.02 -4.95
CA SER A 94 7.49 -20.09 -5.27
C SER A 94 7.43 -21.23 -4.25
N LEU A 95 6.27 -21.89 -4.07
CA LEU A 95 6.15 -23.23 -3.47
C LEU A 95 4.95 -23.97 -4.05
#